data_AF-A0A0D3KL77-F1
#
_entry.id   AF-A0A0D3KL77-F1
#
_cell.length_a   1.000
_cell.length_b   1.000
_cell.length_c   1.000
_cell.angle_alpha   90.00
_cell.angle_beta   90.00
_cell.angle_gamma   90.00
#
_symmetry.space_group_name_H-M   'P 1'
#
loop_
_entity.id
_entity.type
_entity.pdbx_description
1 polymer ?
#
loop_
_entity_poly.entity_id
_entity_poly.type
_entity_poly.pdbx_seq_one_letter_code
_entity_poly.pdbx_strand_id
1 'polypeptide(L)'
;MVPRPTQRVGGLRVLAYENRENASFHRMVSETAAATGLPVTIGAIAPASRRNLMSGDRERWLRGVLPTVRERLVLNVDATDALLLCTAEELSRKYDALAGSSSDLVVGGEVRAWPRYFRYEGVSIYRNMRSANATAYPARPDGMNGVLPRYVNIGTILGPARSYAKMLECMHEARALRA
;
A
#
# COMPACT_ATOMS: atom_id res chain seq x y z
N MET A 1 -11.80 31.40 -20.72
CA MET A 1 -12.41 30.45 -19.77
C MET A 1 -12.13 29.05 -20.29
N VAL A 2 -11.09 28.39 -19.77
CA VAL A 2 -10.68 27.05 -20.24
C VAL A 2 -11.68 26.03 -19.70
N PRO A 3 -12.23 25.11 -20.53
CA PRO A 3 -13.15 24.09 -20.02
C PRO A 3 -12.36 23.20 -19.06
N ARG A 4 -12.82 23.09 -17.81
CA ARG A 4 -12.30 22.05 -16.91
C ARG A 4 -12.69 20.71 -17.53
N PRO A 5 -11.75 19.78 -17.72
CA PRO A 5 -12.11 18.44 -18.12
C PRO A 5 -13.06 17.90 -17.06
N THR A 6 -14.25 17.48 -17.48
CA THR A 6 -15.15 16.65 -16.69
C THR A 6 -14.43 15.34 -16.41
N GLN A 7 -13.58 15.35 -15.38
CA GLN A 7 -12.98 14.15 -14.85
C GLN A 7 -14.15 13.24 -14.49
N ARG A 8 -14.26 12.11 -15.18
CA ARG A 8 -14.99 10.95 -14.66
C ARG A 8 -14.52 10.81 -13.21
N VAL A 9 -15.40 11.07 -12.25
CA VAL A 9 -15.18 10.75 -10.84
C VAL A 9 -15.20 9.23 -10.78
N GLY A 10 -14.09 8.63 -11.24
CA GLY A 10 -13.86 7.22 -11.14
C GLY A 10 -13.70 6.95 -9.66
N GLY A 11 -14.57 6.09 -9.13
CA GLY A 11 -14.68 5.82 -7.70
C GLY A 11 -13.36 5.35 -7.08
N LEU A 12 -13.36 5.29 -5.75
CA LEU A 12 -12.29 4.75 -4.94
C LEU A 12 -12.84 3.59 -4.11
N ARG A 13 -12.10 2.48 -4.04
CA ARG A 13 -12.43 1.35 -3.16
C ARG A 13 -11.34 1.15 -2.12
N VAL A 14 -11.75 0.96 -0.87
CA VAL A 14 -10.86 0.54 0.20
C VAL A 14 -10.77 -0.98 0.23
N LEU A 15 -9.57 -1.52 0.19
CA LEU A 15 -9.27 -2.91 0.43
C LEU A 15 -8.60 -3.00 1.81
N ALA A 16 -9.33 -3.46 2.81
CA ALA A 16 -8.79 -3.72 4.13
C ALA A 16 -8.62 -5.23 4.32
N TYR A 17 -7.69 -5.65 5.16
CA TYR A 17 -7.49 -7.07 5.46
C TYR A 17 -7.24 -7.24 6.96
N GLU A 18 -7.89 -8.23 7.57
CA GLU A 18 -7.51 -8.97 8.79
C GLU A 18 -8.71 -9.87 9.23
N ASN A 19 -8.46 -10.79 10.15
CA ASN A 19 -9.29 -11.93 10.58
C ASN A 19 -10.82 -11.68 10.73
N ARG A 20 -11.63 -12.61 10.19
CA ARG A 20 -13.10 -12.71 10.40
C ARG A 20 -13.50 -13.01 11.86
N GLU A 21 -12.62 -13.61 12.66
CA GLU A 21 -12.96 -14.13 13.99
C GLU A 21 -13.07 -13.04 15.07
N ASN A 22 -12.63 -11.81 14.81
CA ASN A 22 -12.79 -10.73 15.77
C ASN A 22 -13.21 -9.44 15.08
N ALA A 23 -14.52 -9.20 15.12
CA ALA A 23 -15.17 -8.04 14.53
C ALA A 23 -14.62 -6.70 15.07
N SER A 24 -13.99 -6.68 16.25
CA SER A 24 -13.38 -5.45 16.77
C SER A 24 -12.22 -4.96 15.91
N PHE A 25 -11.50 -5.87 15.22
CA PHE A 25 -10.32 -5.50 14.44
C PHE A 25 -10.65 -4.71 13.19
N HIS A 26 -11.75 -5.00 12.51
CA HIS A 26 -12.15 -4.24 11.32
C HIS A 26 -13.22 -3.19 11.60
N ARG A 27 -13.71 -3.10 12.84
CA ARG A 27 -14.78 -2.18 13.24
C ARG A 27 -14.40 -0.73 12.92
N MET A 28 -13.19 -0.33 13.31
CA MET A 28 -12.67 1.02 13.10
C MET A 28 -12.67 1.42 11.63
N VAL A 29 -12.11 0.57 10.76
CA VAL A 29 -12.09 0.81 9.31
C VAL A 29 -13.51 0.80 8.73
N SER A 30 -14.39 -0.09 9.19
CA SER A 30 -15.76 -0.17 8.68
C SER A 30 -16.59 1.06 9.04
N GLU A 31 -16.51 1.51 10.29
CA GLU A 31 -17.22 2.69 10.80
C GLU A 31 -16.70 3.97 10.13
N THR A 32 -15.38 4.11 10.02
CA THR A 32 -14.79 5.28 9.36
C THR A 32 -15.00 5.28 7.84
N ALA A 33 -15.01 4.11 7.19
CA ALA A 33 -15.40 3.98 5.79
C ALA A 33 -16.85 4.43 5.56
N ALA A 34 -17.77 3.99 6.41
CA ALA A 34 -19.17 4.41 6.35
C ALA A 34 -19.31 5.93 6.56
N ALA A 35 -18.60 6.49 7.54
CA ALA A 35 -18.62 7.93 7.84
C ALA A 35 -18.05 8.79 6.70
N THR A 36 -17.10 8.25 5.92
CA THR A 36 -16.46 8.95 4.79
C THR A 36 -17.06 8.61 3.42
N GLY A 37 -18.07 7.74 3.38
CA GLY A 37 -18.70 7.27 2.15
C GLY A 37 -17.80 6.41 1.27
N LEU A 38 -16.80 5.74 1.87
CA LEU A 38 -15.86 4.89 1.16
C LEU A 38 -16.36 3.44 1.07
N PRO A 39 -16.54 2.87 -0.13
CA PRO A 39 -16.78 1.45 -0.30
C PRO A 39 -15.58 0.65 0.25
N VAL A 40 -15.82 -0.30 1.15
CA VAL A 40 -14.78 -1.15 1.73
C VAL A 40 -15.01 -2.62 1.40
N THR A 41 -13.94 -3.32 1.04
CA THR A 41 -13.89 -4.78 0.95
C THR A 41 -12.89 -5.30 1.97
N ILE A 42 -13.35 -6.17 2.86
CA ILE A 42 -12.52 -6.74 3.92
C ILE A 42 -12.10 -8.17 3.55
N GLY A 43 -10.80 -8.38 3.45
CA GLY A 43 -10.17 -9.68 3.26
C GLY A 43 -10.09 -10.46 4.56
N ALA A 44 -10.54 -11.71 4.54
CA ALA A 44 -10.34 -12.65 5.62
C ALA A 44 -8.96 -13.30 5.49
N ILE A 45 -7.96 -12.75 6.18
CA ILE A 45 -6.64 -13.38 6.34
C ILE A 45 -6.33 -13.58 7.83
N ALA A 46 -5.49 -14.56 8.15
CA ALA A 46 -5.08 -14.81 9.54
C ALA A 46 -4.46 -13.54 10.17
N PRO A 47 -4.59 -13.32 11.49
CA PRO A 47 -4.05 -12.11 12.11
C PRO A 47 -2.52 -12.08 12.00
N ALA A 48 -1.92 -10.90 11.93
CA ALA A 48 -0.47 -10.71 11.84
C ALA A 48 0.30 -11.45 12.95
N SER A 49 -0.28 -11.57 14.15
CA SER A 49 0.27 -12.33 15.28
C SER A 49 0.38 -13.85 15.05
N ARG A 50 -0.38 -14.40 14.10
CA ARG A 50 -0.37 -15.83 13.73
C ARG A 50 0.29 -16.09 12.38
N ARG A 51 0.64 -15.05 11.62
CA ARG A 51 1.25 -15.18 10.30
C ARG A 51 2.77 -15.11 10.39
N ASN A 52 3.42 -15.95 9.58
CA ASN A 52 4.83 -15.73 9.26
C ASN A 52 4.97 -14.40 8.49
N LEU A 53 6.03 -13.65 8.76
CA LEU A 53 6.44 -12.45 8.01
C LEU A 53 6.50 -12.69 6.48
N MET A 54 6.74 -13.94 6.07
CA MET A 54 6.82 -14.37 4.67
C MET A 54 5.58 -15.16 4.21
N SER A 55 4.46 -15.10 4.93
CA SER A 55 3.25 -15.92 4.67
C SER A 55 2.67 -15.77 3.25
N GLY A 56 2.77 -14.57 2.65
CA GLY A 56 2.19 -14.26 1.34
C GLY A 56 0.65 -14.24 1.33
N ASP A 57 -0.03 -14.36 2.49
CA ASP A 57 -1.49 -14.40 2.58
C ASP A 57 -2.13 -13.14 1.98
N ARG A 58 -1.59 -11.98 2.35
CA ARG A 58 -2.03 -10.68 1.84
C ARG A 58 -1.87 -10.60 0.34
N GLU A 59 -0.73 -11.01 -0.20
CA GLU A 59 -0.46 -11.02 -1.64
C GLU A 59 -1.44 -11.94 -2.38
N ARG A 60 -1.66 -13.16 -1.88
CA ARG A 60 -2.64 -14.11 -2.46
C ARG A 60 -4.04 -13.52 -2.50
N TRP A 61 -4.48 -12.94 -1.39
CA TRP A 61 -5.81 -12.31 -1.32
C TRP A 61 -5.91 -11.12 -2.28
N LEU A 62 -4.92 -10.22 -2.29
CA LEU A 62 -4.88 -9.07 -3.17
C LEU A 62 -4.90 -9.46 -4.65
N ARG A 63 -4.13 -10.48 -5.06
CA ARG A 63 -4.16 -11.02 -6.43
C ARG A 63 -5.54 -11.54 -6.84
N GLY A 64 -6.33 -12.05 -5.89
CA GLY A 64 -7.71 -12.47 -6.13
C GLY A 64 -8.70 -11.32 -6.25
N VAL A 65 -8.58 -10.28 -5.40
CA VAL A 65 -9.56 -9.19 -5.34
C VAL A 65 -9.28 -8.06 -6.34
N LEU A 66 -8.01 -7.71 -6.61
CA LEU A 66 -7.66 -6.59 -7.48
C LEU A 66 -8.28 -6.68 -8.89
N PRO A 67 -8.34 -7.84 -9.56
CA PRO A 67 -9.01 -7.97 -10.86
C PRO A 67 -10.52 -7.67 -10.84
N THR A 68 -11.15 -7.74 -9.66
CA THR A 68 -12.59 -7.48 -9.49
C THR A 68 -12.93 -6.01 -9.28
N VAL A 69 -11.92 -5.18 -8.98
CA VAL A 69 -12.11 -3.75 -8.72
C VAL A 69 -12.41 -3.02 -10.02
N ARG A 70 -13.46 -2.19 -10.02
CA ARG A 70 -13.86 -1.38 -11.19
C ARG A 70 -13.62 0.11 -10.97
N GLU A 71 -13.38 0.48 -9.72
CA GLU A 71 -12.99 1.81 -9.27
C GLU A 71 -11.66 2.22 -9.89
N ARG A 72 -11.50 3.54 -10.10
CA ARG A 72 -10.28 4.11 -10.66
C ARG A 72 -9.11 3.90 -9.71
N LEU A 73 -9.36 4.05 -8.41
CA LEU A 73 -8.37 3.98 -7.37
C LEU A 73 -8.72 2.91 -6.34
N VAL A 74 -7.68 2.29 -5.82
CA VAL A 74 -7.71 1.39 -4.67
C VAL A 74 -6.88 2.02 -3.57
N LEU A 75 -7.44 2.13 -2.38
CA LEU A 75 -6.70 2.34 -1.15
C LEU A 75 -6.62 1.00 -0.42
N ASN A 76 -5.42 0.47 -0.21
CA ASN A 76 -5.22 -0.67 0.66
C ASN A 76 -4.68 -0.22 2.01
N VAL A 77 -5.29 -0.72 3.09
CA VAL A 77 -4.92 -0.42 4.47
C VAL A 77 -4.96 -1.67 5.35
N ASP A 78 -4.24 -1.62 6.46
CA ASP A 78 -4.34 -2.60 7.54
C ASP A 78 -5.66 -2.36 8.29
N ALA A 79 -6.46 -3.41 8.51
CA ALA A 79 -7.79 -3.21 9.09
C ALA A 79 -7.74 -2.79 10.56
N THR A 80 -6.67 -3.16 11.27
CA THR A 80 -6.55 -3.11 12.74
C THR A 80 -6.26 -1.74 13.32
N ASP A 81 -5.61 -0.88 12.56
CA ASP A 81 -4.97 0.35 13.05
C ASP A 81 -5.10 1.53 12.06
N ALA A 82 -5.96 1.40 11.05
CA ALA A 82 -6.28 2.49 10.12
C ALA A 82 -7.58 3.22 10.49
N LEU A 83 -7.52 4.55 10.43
CA LEU A 83 -8.68 5.46 10.49
C LEU A 83 -8.84 6.14 9.14
N LEU A 84 -10.02 6.02 8.53
CA LEU A 84 -10.34 6.67 7.27
C LEU A 84 -10.96 8.04 7.54
N LEU A 85 -10.19 9.10 7.34
CA LEU A 85 -10.61 10.47 7.66
C LEU A 85 -10.98 11.29 6.41
N CYS A 86 -10.58 10.83 5.22
CA CYS A 86 -10.80 11.56 3.97
C CYS A 86 -11.92 10.91 3.15
N THR A 87 -12.68 11.73 2.44
CA THR A 87 -13.65 11.24 1.45
C THR A 87 -12.94 10.71 0.19
N ALA A 88 -13.68 9.96 -0.65
CA ALA A 88 -13.17 9.48 -1.94
C ALA A 88 -12.65 10.64 -2.82
N GLU A 89 -13.35 11.77 -2.82
CA GLU A 89 -12.99 12.95 -3.62
C GLU A 89 -11.71 13.61 -3.11
N GLU A 90 -11.57 13.78 -1.79
CA GLU A 90 -10.35 14.34 -1.21
C GLU A 90 -9.14 13.45 -1.50
N LEU A 91 -9.28 12.14 -1.31
CA LEU A 91 -8.19 11.19 -1.56
C LEU A 91 -7.82 11.11 -3.04
N SER A 92 -8.80 11.17 -3.95
CA SER A 92 -8.55 11.21 -5.39
C SER A 92 -7.81 12.48 -5.82
N ARG A 93 -8.17 13.64 -5.25
CA ARG A 93 -7.44 14.90 -5.50
C ARG A 93 -6.00 14.85 -5.00
N LYS A 94 -5.78 14.29 -3.81
CA LYS A 94 -4.43 14.06 -3.26
C LYS A 94 -3.63 13.11 -4.15
N TYR A 95 -4.24 12.02 -4.60
CA TYR A 95 -3.61 11.13 -5.57
C TYR A 95 -3.24 11.87 -6.85
N ASP A 96 -4.14 12.66 -7.44
CA ASP A 96 -3.84 13.36 -8.70
C ASP A 96 -2.73 14.40 -8.56
N ALA A 97 -2.68 15.11 -7.43
CA ALA A 97 -1.59 16.03 -7.10
C ALA A 97 -0.24 15.30 -6.97
N LEU A 98 -0.24 14.07 -6.46
CA LEU A 98 0.96 13.24 -6.31
C LEU A 98 1.33 12.52 -7.62
N ALA A 99 0.37 11.91 -8.31
CA ALA A 99 0.56 11.13 -9.53
C ALA A 99 0.97 12.01 -10.73
N GLY A 100 0.59 13.29 -10.73
CA GLY A 100 1.12 14.30 -11.65
C GLY A 100 2.64 14.46 -11.61
N SER A 101 3.31 13.87 -10.61
CA SER A 101 4.77 13.80 -10.47
C SER A 101 5.41 12.49 -10.98
N SER A 102 4.71 11.69 -11.81
CA SER A 102 5.13 10.42 -12.47
C SER A 102 4.89 9.10 -11.72
N SER A 103 4.18 9.12 -10.59
CA SER A 103 3.92 7.90 -9.81
C SER A 103 2.60 7.21 -10.17
N ASP A 104 2.68 5.94 -10.58
CA ASP A 104 1.51 5.07 -10.79
C ASP A 104 0.93 4.51 -9.48
N LEU A 105 1.76 4.43 -8.42
CA LEU A 105 1.36 3.98 -7.09
C LEU A 105 1.98 4.91 -6.04
N VAL A 106 1.19 5.26 -5.04
CA VAL A 106 1.64 5.96 -3.83
C VAL A 106 1.69 4.96 -2.71
N VAL A 107 2.87 4.81 -2.09
CA VAL A 107 3.09 3.87 -0.98
C VAL A 107 3.30 4.66 0.30
N GLY A 108 2.79 4.14 1.42
CA GLY A 108 2.99 4.72 2.73
C GLY A 108 4.48 4.86 3.04
N GLY A 109 4.85 5.98 3.66
CA GLY A 109 6.21 6.21 4.14
C GLY A 109 6.31 6.01 5.65
N GLU A 110 7.45 5.49 6.11
CA GLU A 110 7.79 5.42 7.53
C GLU A 110 9.23 5.91 7.80
N VAL A 111 9.47 6.37 9.04
CA VAL A 111 10.79 6.83 9.51
C VAL A 111 11.74 5.66 9.85
N ARG A 112 11.20 4.46 10.03
CA ARG A 112 11.95 3.27 10.45
C ARG A 112 11.95 2.23 9.35
N ALA A 113 13.13 1.75 8.98
CA ALA A 113 13.26 0.57 8.14
C ALA A 113 12.84 -0.67 8.92
N TRP A 114 11.81 -1.36 8.45
CA TRP A 114 11.40 -2.64 8.98
C TRP A 114 10.98 -3.61 7.85
N PRO A 115 11.50 -4.86 7.83
CA PRO A 115 12.56 -5.36 8.71
C PRO A 115 13.86 -4.55 8.52
N ARG A 116 14.71 -4.53 9.56
CA ARG A 116 15.97 -3.72 9.54
C ARG A 116 16.94 -4.13 8.42
N TYR A 117 16.71 -5.32 7.87
CA TYR A 117 17.45 -5.98 6.81
C TYR A 117 16.47 -6.80 5.98
N PHE A 118 16.63 -6.74 4.67
CA PHE A 118 15.95 -7.63 3.73
C PHE A 118 16.89 -7.96 2.58
N ARG A 119 16.87 -9.22 2.13
CA ARG A 119 17.66 -9.68 0.98
C ARG A 119 16.74 -9.94 -0.20
N TYR A 120 17.09 -9.37 -1.34
CA TYR A 120 16.36 -9.49 -2.59
C TYR A 120 17.35 -9.71 -3.73
N GLU A 121 17.21 -10.81 -4.49
CA GLU A 121 18.06 -11.12 -5.65
C GLU A 121 19.56 -11.04 -5.36
N GLY A 122 19.98 -11.56 -4.21
CA GLY A 122 21.38 -11.47 -3.77
C GLY A 122 21.78 -10.10 -3.23
N VAL A 123 21.02 -9.04 -3.51
CA VAL A 123 21.20 -7.69 -2.98
C VAL A 123 20.67 -7.62 -1.56
N SER A 124 21.55 -7.26 -0.64
CA SER A 124 21.18 -6.99 0.74
C SER A 124 20.83 -5.51 0.89
N ILE A 125 19.55 -5.23 1.16
CA ILE A 125 19.08 -3.88 1.48
C ILE A 125 19.14 -3.72 3.00
N TYR A 126 20.00 -2.81 3.42
CA TYR A 126 20.15 -2.44 4.82
C TYR A 126 19.63 -1.03 5.04
N ARG A 127 19.19 -0.76 6.27
CA ARG A 127 18.90 0.62 6.74
C ARG A 127 20.04 1.59 6.42
N ASN A 128 21.30 1.14 6.59
CA ASN A 128 22.53 1.88 6.30
C ASN A 128 23.49 0.97 5.49
N MET A 129 24.21 1.49 4.49
CA MET A 129 25.30 0.75 3.83
C MET A 129 26.33 0.31 4.87
N ARG A 130 26.41 -1.00 5.14
CA ARG A 130 27.41 -1.58 6.04
C ARG A 130 28.31 -2.61 5.35
N SER A 131 28.07 -2.93 4.08
CA SER A 131 28.94 -3.83 3.30
C SER A 131 29.10 -3.36 1.86
N ALA A 132 30.21 -3.77 1.24
CA ALA A 132 30.57 -3.42 -0.13
C ALA A 132 29.55 -3.90 -1.19
N ASN A 133 28.66 -4.84 -0.84
CA ASN A 133 27.63 -5.40 -1.73
C ASN A 133 26.20 -4.94 -1.37
N ALA A 134 26.06 -3.91 -0.54
CA ALA A 134 24.77 -3.37 -0.12
C ALA A 134 24.37 -2.16 -0.98
N THR A 135 23.15 -2.17 -1.53
CA THR A 135 22.55 -0.95 -2.11
C THR A 135 21.80 -0.22 -1.00
N ALA A 136 22.14 1.06 -0.76
CA ALA A 136 21.37 1.89 0.17
C ALA A 136 19.96 2.10 -0.40
N TYR A 137 18.97 2.10 0.49
CA TYR A 137 17.68 2.71 0.15
C TYR A 137 17.93 4.14 -0.36
N PRO A 138 17.26 4.61 -1.44
CA PRO A 138 17.53 5.92 -2.02
C PRO A 138 17.67 7.02 -0.97
N ALA A 139 18.69 7.85 -1.13
CA ALA A 139 18.87 9.03 -0.30
C ALA A 139 17.71 10.01 -0.58
N ARG A 140 17.31 10.76 0.44
CA ARG A 140 16.30 11.78 0.24
C ARG A 140 16.88 12.90 -0.63
N PRO A 141 16.10 13.46 -1.59
CA PRO A 141 16.59 14.54 -2.45
C PRO A 141 16.97 15.81 -1.69
N ASP A 142 16.41 16.01 -0.49
CA ASP A 142 16.48 17.26 0.28
C ASP A 142 17.54 17.27 1.40
N GLY A 143 18.32 16.19 1.56
CA GLY A 143 19.33 16.09 2.62
C GLY A 143 18.78 16.10 4.05
N MET A 144 17.46 16.10 4.25
CA MET A 144 16.84 16.17 5.57
C MET A 144 16.86 14.80 6.25
N ASN A 145 17.93 14.53 7.00
CA ASN A 145 18.06 13.35 7.83
C ASN A 145 17.22 13.48 9.12
N GLY A 146 16.13 12.71 9.25
CA GLY A 146 15.56 12.35 10.56
C GLY A 146 14.11 12.72 10.85
N VAL A 147 13.46 13.62 10.10
CA VAL A 147 12.10 14.12 10.46
C VAL A 147 10.98 13.62 9.56
N LEU A 148 11.24 13.32 8.28
CA LEU A 148 10.19 12.86 7.36
C LEU A 148 10.40 11.39 6.96
N PRO A 149 9.31 10.70 6.57
CA PRO A 149 9.36 9.32 6.10
C PRO A 149 10.39 9.10 4.98
N ARG A 150 11.10 7.97 5.06
CA ARG A 150 12.08 7.55 4.04
C ARG A 150 11.82 6.14 3.53
N TYR A 151 11.36 5.24 4.38
CA TYR A 151 11.22 3.82 4.06
C TYR A 151 9.78 3.52 3.65
N VAL A 152 9.60 2.54 2.76
CA VAL A 152 8.27 2.05 2.41
C VAL A 152 7.63 1.33 3.60
N ASN A 153 6.38 1.70 3.87
CA ASN A 153 5.44 0.96 4.69
C ASN A 153 4.31 0.45 3.79
N ILE A 154 4.25 -0.86 3.64
CA ILE A 154 3.25 -1.50 2.78
C ILE A 154 1.86 -1.51 3.41
N GLY A 155 1.70 -1.17 4.68
CA GLY A 155 0.39 -1.09 5.34
C GLY A 155 -0.52 0.00 4.75
N THR A 156 -0.01 0.84 3.84
CA THR A 156 -0.84 1.75 3.03
C THR A 156 -0.35 1.81 1.59
N ILE A 157 -1.22 1.54 0.62
CA ILE A 157 -0.94 1.70 -0.81
C ILE A 157 -2.15 2.30 -1.51
N LEU A 158 -1.94 3.34 -2.31
CA LEU A 158 -2.98 4.03 -3.07
C LEU A 158 -2.61 4.08 -4.56
N GLY A 159 -3.53 3.65 -5.43
CA GLY A 159 -3.38 3.83 -6.87
C GLY A 159 -4.30 2.93 -7.69
N PRO A 160 -4.12 2.87 -9.02
CA PRO A 160 -4.95 2.05 -9.89
C PRO A 160 -4.77 0.56 -9.59
N ALA A 161 -5.88 -0.18 -9.58
CA ALA A 161 -5.87 -1.63 -9.33
C ALA A 161 -4.91 -2.39 -10.26
N ARG A 162 -4.83 -1.98 -11.53
CA ARG A 162 -3.90 -2.55 -12.52
C ARG A 162 -2.43 -2.38 -12.14
N SER A 163 -2.05 -1.20 -11.64
CA SER A 163 -0.66 -0.89 -11.30
C SER A 163 -0.26 -1.67 -10.05
N TYR A 164 -1.20 -1.79 -9.10
CA TYR A 164 -0.99 -2.61 -7.90
C TYR A 164 -0.87 -4.10 -8.27
N ALA A 165 -1.75 -4.61 -9.14
CA ALA A 165 -1.67 -6.00 -9.60
C ALA A 165 -0.32 -6.30 -10.27
N LYS A 166 0.15 -5.41 -11.15
CA LYS A 166 1.47 -5.54 -11.80
C LYS A 166 2.62 -5.51 -10.78
N MET A 167 2.55 -4.65 -9.76
CA MET A 167 3.55 -4.65 -8.68
C MET A 167 3.59 -6.00 -7.96
N LEU A 168 2.43 -6.58 -7.62
CA LEU A 168 2.36 -7.89 -6.96
C LEU A 168 2.87 -9.02 -7.87
N GLU A 169 2.60 -8.95 -9.17
CA GLU A 169 3.12 -9.89 -10.17
C GLU A 169 4.66 -9.84 -10.22
N CYS A 170 5.25 -8.65 -10.34
CA CYS A 170 6.71 -8.51 -10.31
C CYS A 170 7.32 -9.03 -8.99
N MET A 171 6.68 -8.77 -7.85
CA MET A 171 7.11 -9.30 -6.56
C MET A 171 7.04 -10.84 -6.50
N HIS A 172 6.06 -11.44 -7.18
CA HIS A 172 5.87 -12.88 -7.25
C HIS A 172 6.88 -13.55 -8.17
N GLU A 173 7.05 -13.04 -9.39
CA GLU A 173 8.02 -13.53 -10.37
C GLU A 173 9.45 -13.51 -9.82
N ALA A 174 9.81 -12.42 -9.15
CA ALA A 174 11.12 -12.30 -8.51
C ALA A 174 11.36 -13.30 -7.38
N ARG A 175 10.30 -13.86 -6.79
CA ARG A 175 10.41 -15.00 -5.85
C ARG A 175 10.50 -16.32 -6.58
N ALA A 176 9.77 -16.49 -7.69
CA ALA A 176 9.77 -17.72 -8.48
C ALA A 176 11.12 -17.99 -9.18
N LEU A 177 11.84 -16.95 -9.60
CA LEU A 177 13.22 -17.04 -10.12
C LEU A 177 14.27 -17.53 -9.08
N ARG A 178 13.83 -17.88 -7.86
CA ARG A 178 14.67 -18.33 -6.74
C ARG A 178 14.41 -19.77 -6.30
N ALA A 179 13.37 -20.40 -6.85
CA ALA A 179 13.02 -21.80 -6.60
C ALA A 179 13.68 -22.69 -7.65
#